data_AF-A0A8G2IVA0-F1
#
_entry.id   AF-A0A8G2IVA0-F1
#
_cell.length_a   1.000
_cell.length_b   1.000
_cell.length_c   1.000
_cell.angle_alpha   90.00
_cell.angle_beta   90.00
_cell.angle_gamma   90.00
#
_symmetry.space_group_name_H-M   'P 1'
#
loop_
_entity.id
_entity.type
_entity.pdbx_description
1 polymer ?
#
loop_
_entity_poly.entity_id
_entity_poly.type
_entity_poly.pdbx_seq_one_letter_code
_entity_poly.pdbx_strand_id
1 'polypeptide(L)'
;MFLNILIPTDGSALARSAVEKAVAFARDANATVTFVTVIEPFHVFSVESEQLSNTREEYRRLADAQASQLLTDAEIQARDQGVVSHTVKVESDEVDSAIIETALKHGCDLIAMASHGRGGVGSLLLGSVTAKVLSHSRIPVLVYR
;
A
#
# COMPACT_ATOMS: atom_id res chain seq x y z
N MET A 1 17.00 15.36 1.72
CA MET A 1 15.73 15.67 1.05
C MET A 1 15.26 14.36 0.43
N PHE A 2 13.98 14.00 0.58
CA PHE A 2 13.44 12.76 0.01
C PHE A 2 13.20 12.94 -1.49
N LEU A 3 13.56 11.95 -2.30
CA LEU A 3 13.53 12.00 -3.76
C LEU A 3 12.53 11.00 -4.35
N ASN A 4 12.26 9.88 -3.66
CA ASN A 4 11.35 8.85 -4.13
C ASN A 4 10.58 8.25 -2.96
N ILE A 5 9.26 8.47 -2.94
CA ILE A 5 8.41 8.17 -1.80
C ILE A 5 7.54 6.96 -2.11
N LEU A 6 7.65 5.89 -1.31
CA LEU A 6 6.72 4.78 -1.37
C LEU A 6 5.45 5.13 -0.59
N ILE A 7 4.29 5.00 -1.23
CA ILE A 7 2.97 5.20 -0.60
C ILE A 7 2.16 3.91 -0.69
N PRO A 8 2.10 3.08 0.38
CA PRO A 8 1.23 1.92 0.40
C PRO A 8 -0.24 2.33 0.58
N THR A 9 -1.16 1.64 -0.12
CA THR A 9 -2.60 1.86 0.02
C THR A 9 -3.38 0.55 0.01
N ASP A 10 -4.38 0.46 0.88
CA ASP A 10 -5.37 -0.63 0.92
C ASP A 10 -6.79 -0.13 0.54
N GLY A 11 -6.88 1.13 0.12
CA GLY A 11 -8.13 1.80 -0.23
C GLY A 11 -9.01 2.22 0.93
N SER A 12 -8.58 2.03 2.19
CA SER A 12 -9.30 2.53 3.36
C SER A 12 -9.38 4.06 3.38
N ALA A 13 -10.31 4.63 4.15
CA ALA A 13 -10.47 6.09 4.23
C ALA A 13 -9.19 6.79 4.72
N LEU A 14 -8.49 6.18 5.69
CA LEU A 14 -7.21 6.70 6.18
C LEU A 14 -6.10 6.57 5.13
N ALA A 15 -6.04 5.45 4.39
CA ALA A 15 -5.10 5.30 3.29
C ALA A 15 -5.32 6.33 2.18
N ARG A 16 -6.58 6.61 1.81
CA ARG A 16 -6.90 7.67 0.83
C ARG A 16 -6.46 9.05 1.32
N SER A 17 -6.71 9.38 2.59
CA SER A 17 -6.23 10.65 3.16
C SER A 17 -4.70 10.71 3.23
N ALA A 18 -4.03 9.59 3.51
CA ALA A 18 -2.58 9.51 3.49
C ALA A 18 -2.01 9.70 2.08
N VAL A 19 -2.62 9.09 1.05
CA VAL A 19 -2.25 9.29 -0.36
C VAL A 19 -2.32 10.77 -0.73
N GLU A 20 -3.44 11.44 -0.44
CA GLU A 20 -3.62 12.87 -0.74
C GLU A 20 -2.51 13.73 -0.11
N LYS A 21 -2.28 13.56 1.20
CA LYS A 21 -1.28 14.32 1.95
C LYS A 21 0.16 13.99 1.52
N ALA A 22 0.45 12.73 1.23
CA ALA A 22 1.77 12.28 0.81
C ALA A 22 2.12 12.73 -0.61
N VAL A 23 1.14 12.76 -1.53
CA VAL A 23 1.32 13.35 -2.87
C VAL A 23 1.58 14.85 -2.77
N ALA A 24 0.85 15.58 -1.93
CA ALA A 24 1.10 17.00 -1.70
C ALA A 24 2.52 17.24 -1.16
N PHE A 25 2.96 16.41 -0.21
CA PHE A 25 4.32 16.43 0.30
C PHE A 25 5.37 16.12 -0.78
N ALA A 26 5.12 15.12 -1.64
CA ALA A 26 6.01 14.76 -2.75
C ALA A 26 6.16 15.92 -3.74
N ARG A 27 5.06 16.60 -4.08
CA ARG A 27 5.06 17.80 -4.94
C ARG A 27 5.95 18.89 -4.35
N ASP A 28 5.77 19.21 -3.07
CA ASP A 28 6.52 20.28 -2.41
C ASP A 28 8.02 19.91 -2.25
N ALA A 29 8.32 18.62 -2.15
CA ALA A 29 9.68 18.08 -2.14
C ALA A 29 10.29 17.87 -3.54
N ASN A 30 9.53 18.10 -4.62
CA ASN A 30 9.90 17.77 -5.99
C ASN A 30 10.39 16.31 -6.15
N ALA A 31 9.72 15.39 -5.44
CA ALA A 31 9.99 13.96 -5.39
C ALA A 31 9.07 13.18 -6.35
N THR A 32 9.49 11.97 -6.69
CA THR A 32 8.62 10.99 -7.36
C THR A 32 7.92 10.10 -6.35
N VAL A 33 6.85 9.43 -6.79
CA VAL A 33 6.06 8.53 -5.95
C VAL A 33 6.01 7.13 -6.52
N THR A 34 6.11 6.12 -5.67
CA THR A 34 5.76 4.74 -6.01
C THR A 34 4.57 4.32 -5.14
N PHE A 35 3.41 4.08 -5.75
CA PHE A 35 2.26 3.51 -5.06
C PHE A 35 2.38 2.00 -5.00
N VAL A 36 2.06 1.40 -3.85
CA VAL A 36 2.01 -0.06 -3.73
C VAL A 36 0.71 -0.54 -3.09
N THR A 37 0.14 -1.59 -3.66
CA THR A 37 -0.96 -2.35 -3.06
C THR A 37 -0.50 -3.79 -2.89
N VAL A 38 -0.63 -4.31 -1.67
CA VAL A 38 -0.35 -5.73 -1.36
C VAL A 38 -1.66 -6.51 -1.40
N ILE A 39 -1.67 -7.59 -2.20
CA ILE A 39 -2.75 -8.56 -2.30
C ILE A 39 -2.39 -9.74 -1.41
N GLU A 40 -3.23 -10.02 -0.44
CA GLU A 40 -3.08 -11.20 0.41
C GLU A 40 -3.63 -12.43 -0.34
N PRO A 41 -2.88 -13.55 -0.40
CA PRO A 41 -3.35 -14.80 -0.96
C PRO A 41 -4.63 -15.32 -0.31
N PHE A 42 -5.48 -15.98 -1.10
CA PHE A 42 -6.65 -16.68 -0.57
C PHE A 42 -6.25 -17.95 0.18
N HIS A 43 -6.51 -17.99 1.49
CA HIS A 43 -6.33 -19.18 2.32
C HIS A 43 -7.69 -19.83 2.60
N VAL A 44 -7.84 -21.11 2.23
CA VAL A 44 -8.98 -21.91 2.68
C VAL A 44 -8.48 -23.00 3.61
N PHE A 45 -8.81 -22.86 4.88
CA PHE A 45 -8.69 -23.95 5.83
C PHE A 45 -9.99 -24.77 5.68
N SER A 46 -9.90 -26.01 5.16
CA SER A 46 -10.91 -27.10 5.26
C SER A 46 -11.97 -27.36 4.15
N VAL A 47 -11.69 -27.25 2.83
CA VAL A 47 -12.68 -27.68 1.77
C VAL A 47 -12.03 -28.50 0.64
N GLU A 48 -12.80 -29.33 -0.08
CA GLU A 48 -12.38 -30.23 -1.19
C GLU A 48 -11.95 -29.51 -2.50
N SER A 49 -11.08 -30.17 -3.29
CA SER A 49 -10.14 -29.55 -4.24
C SER A 49 -10.68 -28.91 -5.53
N GLU A 50 -11.81 -29.38 -6.09
CA GLU A 50 -12.31 -28.90 -7.40
C GLU A 50 -13.18 -27.65 -7.31
N GLN A 51 -13.97 -27.49 -6.25
CA GLN A 51 -14.72 -26.25 -6.02
C GLN A 51 -13.78 -25.10 -5.60
N LEU A 52 -12.65 -25.44 -4.98
CA LEU A 52 -11.62 -24.49 -4.55
C LEU A 52 -10.87 -23.81 -5.71
N SER A 53 -10.61 -24.51 -6.83
CA SER A 53 -9.84 -23.92 -7.93
C SER A 53 -10.59 -22.75 -8.57
N ASN A 54 -11.87 -22.93 -8.86
CA ASN A 54 -12.73 -21.88 -9.42
C ASN A 54 -12.90 -20.70 -8.44
N THR A 55 -13.12 -20.97 -7.15
CA THR A 55 -13.24 -19.91 -6.13
C THR A 55 -11.92 -19.15 -5.93
N ARG A 56 -10.77 -19.83 -6.01
CA ARG A 56 -9.45 -19.21 -5.88
C ARG A 56 -9.12 -18.32 -7.08
N GLU A 57 -9.41 -18.78 -8.30
CA GLU A 57 -9.20 -17.98 -9.51
C GLU A 57 -10.11 -16.74 -9.52
N GLU A 58 -11.37 -16.89 -9.15
CA GLU A 58 -12.31 -15.80 -9.05
C GLU A 58 -11.89 -14.78 -7.97
N TYR A 59 -11.52 -15.26 -6.78
CA TYR A 59 -10.98 -14.41 -5.73
C TYR A 59 -9.77 -13.62 -6.22
N ARG A 60 -8.80 -14.30 -6.84
CA ARG A 60 -7.60 -13.65 -7.36
C ARG A 60 -7.94 -12.59 -8.40
N ARG A 61 -8.87 -12.89 -9.32
CA ARG A 61 -9.34 -11.93 -10.32
C ARG A 61 -9.97 -10.69 -9.69
N LEU A 62 -10.83 -10.88 -8.68
CA LEU A 62 -11.49 -9.77 -7.98
C LEU A 62 -10.50 -8.93 -7.19
N ALA A 63 -9.58 -9.57 -6.46
CA ALA A 63 -8.52 -8.89 -5.71
C ALA A 63 -7.57 -8.11 -6.65
N ASP A 64 -7.24 -8.68 -7.80
CA ASP A 64 -6.40 -8.04 -8.82
C ASP A 64 -7.08 -6.81 -9.44
N ALA A 65 -8.36 -6.93 -9.76
CA ALA A 65 -9.17 -5.83 -10.27
C ALA A 65 -9.29 -4.70 -9.24
N GLN A 66 -9.53 -5.06 -7.97
CA GLN A 66 -9.59 -4.10 -6.87
C GLN A 66 -8.25 -3.39 -6.69
N ALA A 67 -7.13 -4.12 -6.63
CA ALA A 67 -5.80 -3.53 -6.49
C ALA A 67 -5.46 -2.59 -7.65
N SER A 68 -5.83 -2.97 -8.87
CA SER A 68 -5.63 -2.15 -10.06
C SER A 68 -6.45 -0.84 -9.96
N GLN A 69 -7.70 -0.91 -9.52
CA GLN A 69 -8.52 0.29 -9.32
C GLN A 69 -7.92 1.22 -8.26
N LEU A 70 -7.46 0.68 -7.12
CA LEU A 70 -6.83 1.47 -6.06
C LEU A 70 -5.58 2.21 -6.55
N LEU A 71 -4.75 1.54 -7.35
CA LEU A 71 -3.55 2.12 -7.93
C LEU A 71 -3.88 3.18 -9.00
N THR A 72 -4.89 2.94 -9.83
CA THR A 72 -5.39 3.95 -10.79
C THR A 72 -5.87 5.21 -10.08
N ASP A 73 -6.68 5.07 -9.03
CA ASP A 73 -7.19 6.21 -8.26
C ASP A 73 -6.06 7.03 -7.61
N ALA A 74 -5.00 6.37 -7.14
CA ALA A 74 -3.83 7.02 -6.57
C ALA A 74 -2.96 7.72 -7.64
N GLU A 75 -2.76 7.08 -8.79
CA GLU A 75 -2.03 7.66 -9.93
C GLU A 75 -2.74 8.91 -10.49
N ILE A 76 -4.08 8.90 -10.55
CA ILE A 76 -4.88 10.08 -10.90
C ILE A 76 -4.58 11.24 -9.94
N GLN A 77 -4.60 10.99 -8.62
CA GLN A 77 -4.29 12.02 -7.62
C GLN A 77 -2.88 12.59 -7.76
N ALA A 78 -1.88 11.76 -8.04
CA ALA A 78 -0.51 12.21 -8.30
C ALA A 78 -0.44 13.09 -9.55
N ARG A 79 -1.04 12.63 -10.66
CA ARG A 79 -1.08 13.35 -11.93
C ARG A 79 -1.77 14.71 -11.80
N ASP A 80 -2.89 14.77 -11.10
CA ASP A 80 -3.66 16.01 -10.90
C ASP A 80 -2.85 17.05 -10.08
N GLN A 81 -1.83 16.62 -9.35
CA GLN A 81 -0.88 17.47 -8.62
C GLN A 81 0.46 17.66 -9.33
N GLY A 82 0.62 17.13 -10.56
CA GLY A 82 1.86 17.23 -11.35
C GLY A 82 3.01 16.36 -10.83
N VAL A 83 2.73 15.32 -10.04
CA VAL A 83 3.74 14.43 -9.45
C VAL A 83 3.93 13.20 -10.34
N VAL A 84 5.18 12.92 -10.72
CA VAL A 84 5.53 11.68 -11.44
C VAL A 84 5.35 10.50 -10.50
N SER A 85 4.61 9.48 -10.96
CA SER A 85 4.32 8.30 -10.15
C SER A 85 4.48 6.98 -10.91
N HIS A 86 4.71 5.93 -10.15
CA HIS A 86 4.71 4.53 -10.57
C HIS A 86 3.75 3.72 -9.69
N THR A 87 3.29 2.59 -10.19
CA THR A 87 2.39 1.70 -9.46
C THR A 87 2.99 0.30 -9.37
N VAL A 88 2.85 -0.35 -8.22
CA VAL A 88 3.34 -1.70 -7.95
C VAL A 88 2.25 -2.50 -7.26
N LYS A 89 2.01 -3.70 -7.78
CA LYS A 89 1.12 -4.70 -7.18
C LYS A 89 1.98 -5.85 -6.70
N VAL A 90 1.83 -6.24 -5.43
CA VAL A 90 2.60 -7.32 -4.81
C VAL A 90 1.65 -8.32 -4.21
N GLU A 91 1.88 -9.62 -4.39
CA GLU A 91 1.14 -10.67 -3.72
C GLU A 91 2.01 -11.19 -2.54
N SER A 92 1.49 -11.14 -1.30
CA SER A 92 2.25 -11.55 -0.11
C SER A 92 1.34 -11.80 1.09
N ASP A 93 1.69 -12.80 1.91
CA ASP A 93 1.10 -13.03 3.24
C ASP A 93 1.65 -12.05 4.29
N GLU A 94 2.83 -11.49 4.05
CA GLU A 94 3.50 -10.53 4.93
C GLU A 94 3.46 -9.13 4.31
N VAL A 95 2.40 -8.40 4.63
CA VAL A 95 2.13 -7.06 4.07
C VAL A 95 3.24 -6.07 4.43
N ASP A 96 3.70 -6.08 5.68
CA ASP A 96 4.76 -5.16 6.13
C ASP A 96 6.11 -5.43 5.45
N SER A 97 6.53 -6.69 5.36
CA SER A 97 7.74 -7.11 4.64
C SER A 97 7.66 -6.69 3.16
N ALA A 98 6.53 -6.98 2.50
CA ALA A 98 6.31 -6.62 1.09
C ALA A 98 6.41 -5.11 0.84
N ILE A 99 5.90 -4.27 1.74
CA ILE A 99 6.03 -2.81 1.66
C ILE A 99 7.51 -2.41 1.75
N ILE A 100 8.25 -2.90 2.76
CA ILE A 100 9.67 -2.55 2.97
C ILE A 100 10.52 -3.01 1.77
N GLU A 101 10.32 -4.23 1.31
CA GLU A 101 11.05 -4.80 0.16
C GLU A 101 10.75 -4.03 -1.12
N THR A 102 9.49 -3.62 -1.33
CA THR A 102 9.13 -2.77 -2.48
C THR A 102 9.85 -1.43 -2.41
N ALA A 103 9.88 -0.79 -1.24
CA ALA A 103 10.60 0.47 -1.05
C ALA A 103 12.09 0.32 -1.42
N LEU A 104 12.74 -0.75 -0.93
CA LEU A 104 14.15 -1.03 -1.22
C LEU A 104 14.38 -1.31 -2.71
N LYS A 105 13.56 -2.17 -3.32
CA LYS A 105 13.68 -2.57 -4.73
C LYS A 105 13.53 -1.38 -5.69
N HIS A 106 12.66 -0.44 -5.36
CA HIS A 106 12.39 0.74 -6.18
C HIS A 106 13.23 1.96 -5.78
N GLY A 107 14.18 1.81 -4.84
CA GLY A 107 15.06 2.89 -4.41
C GLY A 107 14.30 4.04 -3.74
N CYS A 108 13.21 3.75 -3.03
CA CYS A 108 12.47 4.73 -2.25
C CYS A 108 13.27 5.09 -0.99
N ASP A 109 13.29 6.38 -0.65
CA ASP A 109 14.00 6.94 0.50
C ASP A 109 13.06 7.43 1.62
N LEU A 110 11.75 7.29 1.41
CA LEU A 110 10.70 7.49 2.41
C LEU A 110 9.56 6.49 2.19
N ILE A 111 8.99 5.96 3.27
CA ILE A 111 7.69 5.28 3.26
C ILE A 111 6.67 6.20 3.91
N ALA A 112 5.65 6.62 3.16
CA ALA A 112 4.62 7.55 3.63
C ALA A 112 3.27 6.82 3.67
N MET A 113 2.78 6.48 4.88
CA MET A 113 1.67 5.55 5.05
C MET A 113 0.63 6.01 6.08
N ALA A 114 -0.57 5.46 6.00
CA ALA A 114 -1.61 5.67 7.01
C ALA A 114 -1.26 4.98 8.34
N SER A 115 -1.78 5.54 9.44
CA SER A 115 -1.65 4.96 10.78
C SER A 115 -2.37 3.63 10.93
N HIS A 116 -3.45 3.42 10.17
CA HIS A 116 -4.26 2.20 10.15
C HIS A 116 -4.84 1.97 8.76
N GLY A 117 -5.24 0.71 8.50
CA GLY A 117 -5.96 0.30 7.31
C GLY A 117 -7.41 -0.10 7.58
N ARG A 118 -7.92 -1.08 6.83
CA ARG A 118 -9.31 -1.59 6.86
C ARG A 118 -9.85 -2.01 8.24
N GLY A 119 -9.00 -2.47 9.16
CA GLY A 119 -9.41 -2.96 10.49
C GLY A 119 -9.50 -1.89 11.59
N GLY A 120 -9.45 -0.59 11.25
CA GLY A 120 -9.26 0.50 12.20
C GLY A 120 -10.21 0.47 13.40
N VAL A 121 -9.70 0.14 14.59
CA VAL A 121 -10.42 0.24 15.87
C VAL A 121 -9.90 1.45 16.64
N GLY A 122 -10.82 2.30 17.08
CA GLY A 122 -10.52 3.57 17.74
C GLY A 122 -9.60 3.41 18.96
N SER A 123 -8.46 4.11 18.92
CA SER A 123 -7.69 4.67 20.03
C SER A 123 -6.32 5.12 19.49
N LEU A 124 -5.46 5.67 20.36
CA LEU A 124 -4.10 6.14 20.05
C LEU A 124 -3.14 5.09 19.46
N LEU A 125 -3.58 3.85 19.24
CA LEU A 125 -2.77 2.76 18.75
C LEU A 125 -2.39 2.95 17.26
N LEU A 126 -1.53 2.08 16.75
CA LEU A 126 -1.17 1.99 15.33
C LEU A 126 -1.68 0.65 14.80
N GLY A 127 -2.02 0.61 13.50
CA GLY A 127 -2.37 -0.64 12.82
C GLY A 127 -1.19 -1.62 12.82
N SER A 128 -1.49 -2.92 12.78
CA SER A 128 -0.48 -3.98 12.83
C SER A 128 0.60 -3.83 11.75
N VAL A 129 0.18 -3.51 10.51
CA VAL A 129 1.10 -3.27 9.39
C VAL A 129 1.99 -2.06 9.68
N THR A 130 1.42 -0.91 10.04
CA THR A 130 2.19 0.31 10.33
C THR A 130 3.18 0.11 11.47
N ALA A 131 2.77 -0.57 12.55
CA ALA A 131 3.65 -0.86 13.68
C ALA A 131 4.84 -1.75 13.28
N LYS A 132 4.60 -2.78 12.47
CA LYS A 132 5.67 -3.65 11.96
C LYS A 132 6.58 -2.92 10.97
N VAL A 133 6.05 -2.11 10.06
CA VAL A 133 6.85 -1.30 9.14
C VAL A 133 7.77 -0.35 9.92
N LEU A 134 7.25 0.33 10.95
CA LEU A 134 8.07 1.18 11.83
C LEU A 134 9.15 0.40 12.59
N SER A 135 8.87 -0.85 12.96
CA SER A 135 9.80 -1.69 13.73
C SER A 135 10.92 -2.27 12.88
N HIS A 136 10.64 -2.56 11.61
CA HIS A 136 11.55 -3.34 10.74
C HIS A 136 12.16 -2.52 9.60
N SER A 137 11.58 -1.38 9.24
CA SER A 137 12.08 -0.56 8.14
C SER A 137 13.41 0.12 8.50
N ARG A 138 14.37 0.04 7.58
CA ARG A 138 15.57 0.88 7.58
C ARG A 138 15.39 2.19 6.82
N ILE A 139 14.28 2.31 6.08
CA ILE A 139 13.89 3.52 5.35
C ILE A 139 13.02 4.36 6.30
N PRO A 140 13.23 5.69 6.39
CA PRO A 140 12.39 6.57 7.17
C PRO A 140 10.89 6.36 6.89
N VAL A 141 10.06 6.44 7.92
CA VAL A 141 8.61 6.22 7.81
C VAL A 141 7.87 7.46 8.29
N LEU A 142 7.05 8.04 7.43
CA LEU A 142 6.12 9.12 7.74
C LEU A 142 4.71 8.56 7.89
N VAL A 143 4.12 8.74 9.08
CA VAL A 143 2.80 8.18 9.40
C VAL A 143 1.75 9.29 9.46
N TYR A 144 0.70 9.15 8.65
CA TYR A 144 -0.45 10.04 8.64
C TYR A 144 -1.57 9.53 9.56
N ARG A 145 -2.13 10.45 10.34
CA ARG A 145 -3.30 10.21 11.20
C ARG A 145 -4.52 10.92 10.65
#